data_AF-A0A3A6N1B1-F1
#
_entry.id   AF-A0A3A6N1B1-F1
#
_cell.length_a   1.000
_cell.length_b   1.000
_cell.length_c   1.000
_cell.angle_alpha   90.00
_cell.angle_beta   90.00
_cell.angle_gamma   90.00
#
_symmetry.space_group_name_H-M   'P 1'
#
loop_
_entity.id
_entity.type
_entity.pdbx_description
1 polymer ?
#
loop_
_entity_poly.entity_id
_entity_poly.type
_entity_poly.pdbx_seq_one_letter_code
_entity_poly.pdbx_strand_id
1 'polypeptide(L)' 'MAPADNKKGKHRAAYRQVPPPPCPGILYTVAPGDTLFILSTRFGTPLNDIIAANPQIVGPNKSFAGQTICIPAGT' A
#
# COMPACT_ATOMS: atom_id res chain seq x y z
N MET A 1 31.53 17.54 -16.69
CA MET A 1 31.28 16.24 -16.04
C MET A 1 30.04 15.63 -16.69
N ALA A 2 30.22 14.71 -17.63
CA ALA A 2 29.15 13.95 -18.29
C ALA A 2 29.70 12.53 -18.54
N PRO A 3 28.88 11.50 -18.80
CA PRO A 3 27.46 11.27 -18.48
C PRO A 3 27.22 9.86 -17.88
N ALA A 4 25.98 9.55 -17.50
CA ALA A 4 25.48 8.17 -17.57
C ALA A 4 24.11 8.18 -18.24
N ASP A 5 24.15 7.95 -19.55
CA ASP A 5 23.04 7.44 -20.34
C ASP A 5 22.51 6.13 -19.73
N ASN A 6 21.19 5.99 -19.60
CA ASN A 6 20.60 4.70 -19.93
C ASN A 6 19.28 4.90 -20.68
N LYS A 7 19.31 4.52 -21.96
CA LYS A 7 18.27 4.72 -22.96
C LYS A 7 17.14 3.69 -22.81
N LYS A 8 15.90 4.20 -22.90
CA LYS A 8 14.75 3.66 -23.64
C LYS A 8 14.41 2.16 -23.47
N GLY A 9 13.55 1.87 -22.50
CA GLY A 9 12.53 0.81 -22.62
C GLY A 9 11.20 1.42 -23.09
N LYS A 10 10.81 1.12 -24.32
CA LYS A 10 9.64 1.65 -25.05
C LYS A 10 8.30 1.17 -24.46
N HIS A 11 7.35 2.10 -24.39
CA HIS A 11 5.89 1.93 -24.43
C HIS A 11 5.31 0.52 -24.18
N ARG A 12 4.95 0.22 -22.92
CA ARG A 12 3.69 -0.50 -22.65
C ARG A 12 2.74 0.50 -22.02
N ALA A 13 1.62 0.71 -22.68
CA ALA A 13 0.71 1.82 -22.48
C ALA A 13 0.09 1.86 -21.05
N ALA A 14 -0.07 3.10 -20.55
CA ALA A 14 -1.13 3.53 -19.64
C ALA A 14 -1.18 3.00 -18.19
N TYR A 15 -0.06 3.07 -17.45
CA TYR A 15 -0.17 3.52 -16.06
C TYR A 15 0.50 4.90 -15.99
N ARG A 16 -0.30 5.97 -16.08
CA ARG A 16 0.10 7.20 -15.39
C ARG A 16 0.30 6.75 -13.95
N GLN A 17 1.50 6.86 -13.39
CA GLN A 17 1.65 6.66 -11.96
C GLN A 17 0.79 7.72 -11.28
N VAL A 18 -0.45 7.37 -10.93
CA VAL A 18 -1.19 8.09 -9.92
C VAL A 18 -0.30 7.97 -8.70
N PRO A 19 0.20 9.08 -8.14
CA PRO A 19 1.08 9.01 -6.98
C PRO A 19 0.35 8.17 -5.92
N PRO A 20 1.05 7.21 -5.28
CA PRO A 20 0.42 6.41 -4.25
C PRO A 20 -0.21 7.35 -3.21
N PRO A 21 -1.40 7.02 -2.69
CA PRO A 21 -2.06 7.85 -1.69
C PRO A 21 -1.07 8.21 -0.56
N PRO A 22 -1.12 9.44 -0.03
CA PRO A 22 -0.29 9.81 1.10
C PRO A 22 -0.49 8.79 2.22
N CYS A 23 0.58 8.10 2.59
CA CYS A 23 0.60 7.20 3.72
C CYS A 23 1.60 7.76 4.73
N PRO A 24 1.18 8.23 5.92
CA PRO A 24 2.07 8.71 6.96
C PRO A 24 2.81 7.55 7.66
N GLY A 25 3.16 6.51 6.90
CA GLY A 25 3.71 5.25 7.39
C GLY A 25 4.15 4.38 6.22
N ILE A 26 3.86 3.07 6.30
CA ILE A 26 4.34 2.07 5.35
C ILE A 26 3.21 1.69 4.38
N LEU A 27 3.52 1.66 3.08
CA LEU A 27 2.66 1.00 2.10
C LEU A 27 2.93 -0.51 2.12
N TYR A 28 1.89 -1.30 2.36
CA TYR A 28 1.99 -2.75 2.47
C TYR A 28 1.08 -3.43 1.45
N THR A 29 1.64 -4.35 0.65
CA THR A 29 0.86 -5.23 -0.22
C THR A 29 0.40 -6.45 0.57
N VAL A 30 -0.92 -6.58 0.72
CA VAL A 30 -1.56 -7.63 1.50
C VAL A 30 -1.28 -9.00 0.88
N ALA A 31 -0.75 -9.93 1.68
CA ALA A 31 -0.50 -11.30 1.26
C ALA A 31 -1.76 -12.18 1.42
N PRO A 32 -1.85 -13.32 0.70
CA PRO A 32 -2.89 -14.31 0.98
C PRO A 32 -2.86 -14.75 2.46
N GLY A 33 -4.02 -14.70 3.12
CA GLY A 33 -4.15 -15.05 4.54
C GLY A 33 -3.95 -13.88 5.52
N ASP A 34 -3.49 -12.72 5.05
CA ASP A 34 -3.45 -11.52 5.89
C ASP A 34 -4.86 -11.05 6.25
N THR A 35 -5.02 -10.61 7.49
CA THR A 35 -6.19 -9.86 7.96
C THR A 35 -5.71 -8.54 8.55
N LEU A 36 -6.57 -7.52 8.59
CA LEU A 36 -6.20 -6.24 9.21
C LEU A 36 -5.80 -6.41 10.69
N PHE A 37 -6.37 -7.40 11.39
CA PHE A 37 -6.01 -7.73 12.78
C PHE A 37 -4.60 -8.35 12.91
N ILE A 38 -4.21 -9.22 11.96
CA ILE A 38 -2.84 -9.76 11.93
C ILE A 38 -1.84 -8.63 11.63
N LEU A 39 -2.18 -7.76 10.68
CA LEU A 39 -1.33 -6.63 10.32
C LEU A 39 -1.23 -5.60 11.45
N SER A 40 -2.31 -5.30 12.18
CA SER A 40 -2.27 -4.43 13.35
C SER A 40 -1.28 -4.94 14.40
N THR A 41 -1.32 -6.25 14.67
CA THR A 41 -0.40 -6.89 15.62
C THR A 41 1.04 -6.88 15.11
N ARG A 42 1.25 -7.19 13.83
CA ARG A 42 2.59 -7.25 13.21
C ARG A 42 3.30 -5.91 13.19
N PHE A 43 2.58 -4.83 12.90
CA PHE A 43 3.15 -3.49 12.76
C PHE A 43 3.01 -2.64 14.03
N GLY A 44 2.40 -3.17 15.09
CA GLY A 44 2.16 -2.42 16.33
C GLY A 44 1.28 -1.19 16.12
N THR A 45 0.41 -1.21 15.10
CA THR A 45 -0.48 -0.10 14.74
C THR A 45 -1.90 -0.46 15.14
N PRO A 46 -2.66 0.41 15.84
CA PRO A 46 -4.03 0.11 16.23
C PRO A 46 -4.89 -0.28 15.01
N LEU A 47 -5.72 -1.32 15.16
CA LEU A 47 -6.60 -1.80 14.08
C LEU A 47 -7.49 -0.68 13.52
N ASN A 48 -8.02 0.17 14.40
CA ASN A 48 -8.87 1.30 14.02
C ASN A 48 -8.12 2.33 13.15
N ASP A 49 -6.83 2.55 13.41
CA ASP A 49 -6.02 3.48 12.63
C ASP A 49 -5.74 2.93 11.23
N ILE A 50 -5.51 1.62 11.13
CA ILE A 50 -5.39 0.93 9.83
C ILE A 50 -6.73 1.03 9.07
N ILE A 51 -7.87 0.82 9.72
CA ILE A 51 -9.19 0.93 9.06
C ILE A 51 -9.42 2.38 8.58
N ALA A 52 -9.16 3.38 9.43
CA ALA A 52 -9.36 4.79 9.11
C ALA A 52 -8.44 5.26 7.96
N ALA A 53 -7.20 4.78 7.91
CA ALA A 53 -6.24 5.10 6.85
C ALA A 53 -6.60 4.45 5.50
N ASN A 54 -7.54 3.49 5.46
CA ASN A 54 -7.87 2.73 4.27
C ASN A 54 -9.39 2.70 3.99
N PRO A 55 -10.02 3.86 3.71
CA PRO A 55 -11.46 3.95 3.46
C PRO A 55 -11.94 3.14 2.24
N GLN A 56 -11.01 2.74 1.36
CA GLN A 56 -11.29 1.84 0.23
C GLN A 56 -11.62 0.39 0.66
N ILE A 57 -11.30 0.02 1.90
CA ILE A 57 -11.61 -1.29 2.48
C ILE A 57 -13.03 -1.24 3.03
N VAL A 58 -14.00 -1.65 2.22
CA VAL A 58 -15.43 -1.67 2.58
C VAL A 58 -15.99 -3.09 2.61
N GLY A 59 -16.52 -3.46 3.76
CA GLY A 59 -17.32 -4.67 3.96
C GLY A 59 -16.56 -5.85 4.60
N PRO A 60 -17.24 -6.67 5.41
CA PRO A 60 -16.61 -7.72 6.24
C PRO A 60 -16.09 -8.94 5.45
N ASN A 61 -16.52 -9.13 4.19
CA ASN A 61 -16.27 -10.36 3.43
C ASN A 61 -15.33 -10.17 2.23
N LYS A 62 -14.60 -9.05 2.13
CA LYS A 62 -13.68 -8.83 1.01
C LYS A 62 -12.29 -9.34 1.34
N SER A 63 -11.73 -10.17 0.44
CA SER A 63 -10.31 -10.49 0.46
C SER A 63 -9.54 -9.31 -0.12
N PHE A 64 -8.55 -8.79 0.61
CA PHE A 64 -7.71 -7.69 0.15
C PHE A 64 -6.34 -8.16 -0.37
N ALA A 65 -6.13 -9.47 -0.53
CA ALA A 65 -4.86 -10.00 -1.04
C ALA A 65 -4.47 -9.37 -2.38
N GLY A 66 -3.20 -8.97 -2.50
CA GLY A 66 -2.65 -8.23 -3.64
C GLY A 66 -2.93 -6.72 -3.62
N GLN A 67 -3.80 -6.23 -2.73
CA GLN A 67 -4.04 -4.80 -2.58
C GLN A 67 -2.91 -4.15 -1.80
N THR A 68 -2.53 -2.93 -2.19
CA THR A 68 -1.65 -2.08 -1.39
C THR A 68 -2.48 -1.21 -0.47
N ILE A 69 -2.16 -1.25 0.83
CA ILE A 69 -2.84 -0.50 1.90
C ILE A 69 -1.82 0.37 2.64
N CYS A 70 -2.30 1.41 3.32
CA CYS A 70 -1.48 2.21 4.22
C CYS A 70 -1.48 1.61 5.63
N ILE A 71 -0.30 1.42 6.20
CA ILE A 71 -0.09 1.14 7.62
C ILE A 71 0.51 2.43 8.22
N PRO A 72 -0.30 3.30 8.85
CA PRO A 72 0.21 4.54 9.42
C PRO A 72 1.23 4.24 10.52
N ALA A 73 2.26 5.08 10.66
CA ALA A 73 3.11 5.02 11.84
C ALA A 73 2.23 5.40 13.05
N GLY A 74 1.97 4.45 13.95
CA GLY A 74 1.24 4.73 15.18
C GLY A 74 1.91 5.88 15.94
N THR A 75 1.10 6.73 16.55
CA THR A 75 1.56 7.78 17.48
C THR A 75 2.06 7.18 18.78
#